data_AF-A0A2P6U1C2-F1
#
_entry.id   AF-A0A2P6U1C2-F1
#
_cell.length_a   1.000
_cell.length_b   1.000
_cell.length_c   1.000
_cell.angle_alpha   90.00
_cell.angle_beta   90.00
_cell.angle_gamma   90.00
#
_symmetry.space_group_name_H-M   'P 1'
#
loop_
_entity.id
_entity.type
_entity.pdbx_description
1 polymer ?
#
loop_
_entity_poly.entity_id
_entity_poly.type
_entity_poly.pdbx_seq_one_letter_code
_entity_poly.pdbx_strand_id
1 'polypeptide(L)'
;MVALAPAAAASAATTSTVRCASASPQPHAWWARPAAARRQQRRQGGSGSSSTLCQAGGKGGDVGQILRDALQQPQQGQNLAYLAAGNWLRGLGIESQPEINRILDIAMNPNSMFTSRDRKQPTNPHARKLDVEADLKPLLAFLTGEAALTQEQVAKIISEHPALLSYSVADRLQPFFAYLTGELGLSQQEVVSVVQQRPTLLGVEVGNLRRMVGYLLEAGNSREAVVEMLATSL
;
A
#
# COMPACT_ATOMS: atom_id res chain seq x y z
N MET A 1 -60.09 27.89 -31.06
CA MET A 1 -61.06 28.45 -30.10
C MET A 1 -60.50 28.17 -28.72
N VAL A 2 -59.62 29.04 -28.20
CA VAL A 2 -59.91 30.24 -27.39
C VAL A 2 -60.44 29.89 -25.99
N ALA A 3 -59.56 30.13 -25.00
CA ALA A 3 -59.78 30.58 -23.61
C ALA A 3 -60.62 29.66 -22.66
N LEU A 4 -60.47 29.67 -21.33
CA LEU A 4 -60.24 30.78 -20.41
C LEU A 4 -59.77 30.21 -19.04
N ALA A 5 -58.88 30.92 -18.36
CA ALA A 5 -58.63 30.77 -16.92
C ALA A 5 -59.74 31.44 -16.09
N PRO A 6 -59.84 31.13 -14.78
CA PRO A 6 -59.55 32.14 -13.73
C PRO A 6 -58.72 31.53 -12.57
N ALA A 7 -57.71 32.16 -11.97
CA ALA A 7 -57.63 33.41 -11.17
C ALA A 7 -58.07 33.29 -9.69
N ALA A 8 -57.05 33.22 -8.82
CA ALA A 8 -56.85 33.89 -7.51
C ALA A 8 -57.59 33.44 -6.21
N ALA A 9 -56.79 33.05 -5.20
CA ALA A 9 -56.73 33.55 -3.80
C ALA A 9 -55.71 32.69 -3.00
N ALA A 10 -54.48 33.12 -2.71
CA ALA A 10 -54.04 34.06 -1.67
C ALA A 10 -54.47 33.68 -0.22
N SER A 11 -53.55 33.04 0.54
CA SER A 11 -53.42 33.28 1.98
C SER A 11 -51.97 33.05 2.41
N ALA A 12 -51.45 34.04 3.12
CA ALA A 12 -50.07 34.20 3.56
C ALA A 12 -49.73 33.27 4.74
N ALA A 13 -48.54 32.67 4.71
CA ALA A 13 -47.92 32.04 5.87
C ALA A 13 -46.61 32.78 6.19
N THR A 14 -46.62 33.46 7.35
CA THR A 14 -45.53 34.25 7.91
C THR A 14 -44.32 33.36 8.21
N THR A 15 -43.21 33.61 7.52
CA THR A 15 -41.90 33.00 7.83
C THR A 15 -41.21 33.85 8.88
N SER A 16 -41.00 33.29 10.08
CA SER A 16 -40.15 33.89 11.12
C SER A 16 -38.74 33.34 10.99
N THR A 17 -37.83 34.11 10.39
CA THR A 17 -36.40 33.79 10.32
C THR A 17 -35.67 34.61 11.36
N VAL A 18 -35.18 33.95 12.41
CA VAL A 18 -34.26 34.54 13.38
C VAL A 18 -32.87 34.63 12.73
N ARG A 19 -32.36 35.87 12.60
CA ARG A 19 -30.97 36.16 12.23
C ARG A 19 -30.08 35.99 13.47
N CYS A 20 -29.04 35.17 13.36
CA CYS A 20 -27.85 35.27 14.22
C CYS A 20 -26.65 35.70 13.38
N ALA A 21 -25.92 36.68 13.91
CA ALA A 21 -24.87 37.42 13.25
C ALA A 21 -23.62 36.59 12.96
N SER A 22 -22.99 36.91 11.84
CA SER A 22 -21.71 36.44 11.35
C SER A 22 -20.55 36.87 12.26
N ALA A 23 -19.67 35.94 12.62
CA ALA A 23 -18.28 36.23 13.00
C ALA A 23 -17.36 35.18 12.38
N SER A 24 -16.67 35.55 11.31
CA SER A 24 -15.61 34.78 10.68
C SER A 24 -14.30 34.95 11.47
N PRO A 25 -13.62 33.88 11.88
CA PRO A 25 -12.21 33.97 12.31
C PRO A 25 -11.31 33.69 11.11
N GLN A 26 -10.52 34.69 10.70
CA GLN A 26 -9.44 34.49 9.74
C GLN A 26 -8.27 33.70 10.37
N PRO A 27 -7.55 32.89 9.57
CA PRO A 27 -6.38 32.14 10.05
C PRO A 27 -5.16 33.07 10.08
N HIS A 28 -4.63 33.35 11.27
CA HIS A 28 -3.31 33.98 11.39
C HIS A 28 -2.24 32.93 11.72
N ALA A 29 -1.15 33.03 10.97
CA ALA A 29 -0.05 32.10 10.81
C ALA A 29 0.70 31.71 12.10
N TRP A 30 0.94 30.41 12.30
CA TRP A 30 1.67 29.87 13.46
C TRP A 30 3.16 29.57 13.16
N TRP A 31 3.71 30.14 12.09
CA TRP A 31 5.10 29.88 11.67
C TRP A 31 6.10 31.01 12.01
N ALA A 32 5.69 32.05 12.74
CA ALA A 32 6.61 33.10 13.19
C ALA A 32 7.28 32.73 14.52
N ARG A 33 8.52 32.23 14.43
CA ARG A 33 9.47 32.16 15.58
C ARG A 33 10.17 33.51 15.73
N PRO A 34 10.45 33.95 16.97
CA PRO A 34 11.71 34.62 17.23
C PRO A 34 12.57 33.81 18.20
N ALA A 35 13.83 33.63 17.80
CA ALA A 35 14.91 33.24 18.66
C ALA A 35 15.34 34.44 19.51
N ALA A 36 15.39 34.30 20.84
CA ALA A 36 16.37 34.90 21.75
C ALA A 36 15.86 34.82 23.19
N ALA A 37 16.60 34.10 24.05
CA ALA A 37 16.99 34.56 25.38
C ALA A 37 17.74 33.43 26.08
N ARG A 38 19.05 33.60 26.17
CA ARG A 38 19.98 32.74 26.88
C ARG A 38 20.13 33.29 28.31
N ARG A 39 20.28 32.37 29.27
CA ARG A 39 21.01 32.47 30.54
C ARG A 39 20.32 32.98 31.83
N GLN A 40 20.57 32.13 32.83
CA GLN A 40 20.80 32.36 34.26
C GLN A 40 19.59 32.42 35.20
N GLN A 41 19.42 31.34 35.98
CA GLN A 41 19.73 31.46 37.40
C GLN A 41 20.24 30.15 38.01
N ARG A 42 21.21 30.34 38.91
CA ARG A 42 22.00 29.37 39.67
C ARG A 42 21.19 28.73 40.80
N ARG A 43 21.59 27.49 41.12
CA ARG A 43 21.76 26.87 42.45
C ARG A 43 20.68 27.12 43.53
N GLN A 44 20.03 26.02 43.93
CA GLN A 44 20.12 25.35 45.24
C GLN A 44 19.42 23.98 45.04
N GLY A 45 20.01 22.82 45.33
CA GLY A 45 20.37 22.36 46.67
C GLY A 45 19.13 21.74 47.32
N GLY A 46 18.95 20.42 47.24
CA GLY A 46 17.84 19.72 47.89
C GLY A 46 17.65 18.29 47.40
N SER A 47 18.20 17.34 48.16
CA SER A 47 17.92 15.92 48.05
C SER A 47 16.45 15.63 48.36
N GLY A 48 15.80 14.84 47.51
CA GLY A 48 14.46 14.33 47.79
C GLY A 48 14.04 13.38 46.67
N SER A 49 14.13 12.08 46.96
CA SER A 49 13.56 11.02 46.13
C SER A 49 12.09 11.31 45.90
N SER A 50 11.70 11.57 44.65
CA SER A 50 10.30 11.57 44.25
C SER A 50 10.22 11.17 42.78
N SER A 51 9.49 10.10 42.55
CA SER A 51 9.16 9.53 41.25
C SER A 51 8.89 10.60 40.20
N THR A 52 9.71 10.63 39.15
CA THR A 52 9.45 11.44 37.96
C THR A 52 8.23 10.87 37.26
N LEU A 53 7.05 11.42 37.58
CA LEU A 53 5.86 11.26 36.79
C LEU A 53 6.13 11.95 35.45
N CYS A 54 6.41 11.17 34.40
CA CYS A 54 6.45 11.68 33.04
C CYS A 54 5.04 12.14 32.65
N GLN A 55 4.75 13.43 32.82
CA GLN A 55 3.57 14.05 32.22
C GLN A 55 3.83 14.17 30.71
N ALA A 56 3.38 13.17 29.97
CA ALA A 56 3.23 13.26 28.53
C ALA A 56 2.07 14.24 28.24
N GLY A 57 2.41 15.48 27.92
CA GLY A 57 1.48 16.44 27.32
C GLY A 57 1.12 16.03 25.89
N GLY A 58 0.37 14.93 25.74
CA GLY A 58 -0.27 14.56 24.50
C GLY A 58 -1.58 15.29 24.38
N LYS A 59 -1.81 16.02 23.27
CA LYS A 59 -3.16 16.41 22.85
C LYS A 59 -3.99 15.13 22.85
N GLY A 60 -4.87 14.97 23.83
CA GLY A 60 -5.72 13.80 23.96
C GLY A 60 -6.61 13.69 22.74
N GLY A 61 -6.22 12.86 21.78
CA GLY A 61 -7.19 12.29 20.86
C GLY A 61 -8.18 11.55 21.74
N ASP A 62 -9.46 11.91 21.63
CA ASP A 62 -10.52 11.26 22.39
C ASP A 62 -10.42 9.76 22.13
N VAL A 63 -10.00 9.01 23.16
CA VAL A 63 -9.86 7.55 23.08
C VAL A 63 -11.21 6.94 22.71
N GLY A 64 -12.32 7.59 23.08
CA GLY A 64 -13.67 7.24 22.66
C GLY A 64 -13.92 7.48 21.18
N GLN A 65 -13.30 8.49 20.56
CA GLN A 65 -13.33 8.70 19.11
C GLN A 65 -12.53 7.62 18.39
N ILE A 66 -11.32 7.31 18.87
CA ILE A 66 -10.49 6.22 18.34
C ILE A 66 -11.22 4.88 18.45
N LEU A 67 -11.90 4.64 19.58
CA LEU A 67 -12.69 3.43 19.81
C LEU A 67 -13.94 3.39 18.92
N ARG A 68 -14.64 4.52 18.74
CA ARG A 68 -15.78 4.62 17.80
C ARG A 68 -15.34 4.39 16.37
N ASP A 69 -14.22 4.98 15.96
CA ASP A 69 -13.65 4.81 14.63
C ASP A 69 -13.17 3.37 14.42
N ALA A 70 -12.58 2.72 15.44
CA ALA A 70 -12.18 1.31 15.40
C ALA A 70 -13.39 0.35 15.38
N LEU A 71 -14.51 0.73 15.99
CA LEU A 71 -15.77 -0.03 15.94
C LEU A 71 -16.55 0.20 14.64
N GLN A 72 -16.36 1.36 14.01
CA GLN A 72 -16.92 1.72 12.69
C GLN A 72 -16.04 1.25 11.53
N GLN A 73 -14.78 0.91 11.77
CA GLN A 73 -13.99 0.16 10.80
C GLN A 73 -14.74 -1.14 10.52
N PRO A 74 -15.20 -1.37 9.28
CA PRO A 74 -15.71 -2.67 8.93
C PRO A 74 -14.57 -3.65 9.22
N GLN A 75 -14.78 -4.51 10.21
CA GLN A 75 -13.84 -5.57 10.56
C GLN A 75 -13.38 -6.18 9.24
N GLN A 76 -12.08 -6.12 8.94
CA GLN A 76 -11.53 -6.51 7.64
C GLN A 76 -11.99 -7.92 7.20
N GLY A 77 -12.47 -8.74 8.14
CA GLY A 77 -13.18 -10.01 7.94
C GLY A 77 -14.60 -9.98 7.33
N GLN A 78 -15.18 -8.83 6.93
CA GLN A 78 -16.46 -8.79 6.19
C GLN A 78 -16.29 -8.54 4.68
N ASN A 79 -15.08 -8.30 4.19
CA ASN A 79 -14.87 -8.15 2.75
C ASN A 79 -14.84 -9.54 2.10
N LEU A 80 -15.93 -9.92 1.41
CA LEU A 80 -16.06 -11.22 0.74
C LEU A 80 -14.86 -11.55 -0.16
N ALA A 81 -14.26 -10.54 -0.80
CA ALA A 81 -13.07 -10.72 -1.63
C ALA A 81 -11.83 -11.12 -0.81
N TYR A 82 -11.68 -10.56 0.40
CA TYR A 82 -10.58 -10.90 1.31
C TYR A 82 -10.69 -12.35 1.79
N LEU A 83 -11.89 -12.79 2.16
CA LEU A 83 -12.13 -14.18 2.59
C LEU A 83 -11.95 -15.17 1.44
N ALA A 84 -12.47 -14.86 0.25
CA ALA A 84 -12.31 -15.69 -0.93
C ALA A 84 -10.83 -15.84 -1.31
N ALA A 85 -10.09 -14.73 -1.35
CA ALA A 85 -8.65 -14.74 -1.60
C ALA A 85 -7.88 -15.48 -0.51
N GLY A 86 -8.26 -15.34 0.76
CA GLY A 86 -7.64 -16.08 1.87
C GLY A 86 -7.83 -17.60 1.74
N ASN A 87 -9.03 -18.05 1.40
CA ASN A 87 -9.28 -19.47 1.14
C ASN A 87 -8.48 -20.00 -0.07
N TRP A 88 -8.35 -19.18 -1.12
CA TRP A 88 -7.54 -19.51 -2.27
C TRP A 88 -6.04 -19.64 -1.92
N LEU A 89 -5.50 -18.72 -1.10
CA LEU A 89 -4.12 -18.77 -0.62
C LEU A 89 -3.86 -20.00 0.26
N ARG A 90 -4.83 -20.45 1.07
CA ARG A 90 -4.71 -21.74 1.78
C ARG A 90 -4.62 -22.91 0.82
N GLY A 91 -5.39 -22.89 -0.27
CA GLY A 91 -5.30 -23.90 -1.33
C GLY A 91 -3.93 -23.97 -2.00
N LEU A 92 -3.14 -22.89 -1.96
CA LEU A 92 -1.76 -22.87 -2.43
C LEU A 92 -0.74 -23.47 -1.45
N GLY A 93 -1.13 -23.72 -0.19
CA GLY A 93 -0.25 -24.20 0.88
C GLY A 93 0.18 -23.12 1.88
N ILE A 94 -0.35 -21.89 1.80
CA ILE A 94 -0.10 -20.84 2.81
C ILE A 94 -1.14 -21.01 3.92
N GLU A 95 -0.82 -21.79 4.94
CA GLU A 95 -1.77 -22.15 6.00
C GLU A 95 -1.81 -21.12 7.14
N SER A 96 -0.75 -20.35 7.32
CA SER A 96 -0.60 -19.40 8.43
C SER A 96 -1.55 -18.22 8.28
N GLN A 97 -2.59 -18.15 9.11
CA GLN A 97 -3.59 -17.08 9.06
C GLN A 97 -2.99 -15.66 9.18
N PRO A 98 -2.02 -15.39 10.07
CA PRO A 98 -1.35 -14.09 10.12
C PRO A 98 -0.60 -13.74 8.84
N GLU A 99 -0.03 -14.73 8.17
CA GLU A 99 0.69 -14.54 6.91
C GLU A 99 -0.27 -14.23 5.76
N ILE A 100 -1.36 -14.99 5.64
CA ILE A 100 -2.45 -14.69 4.69
C ILE A 100 -2.94 -13.26 4.90
N ASN A 101 -3.18 -12.88 6.16
CA ASN A 101 -3.70 -11.55 6.46
C ASN A 101 -2.70 -10.45 6.06
N ARG A 102 -1.40 -10.66 6.30
CA ARG A 102 -0.33 -9.76 5.86
C ARG A 102 -0.27 -9.65 4.34
N ILE A 103 -0.31 -10.77 3.62
CA ILE A 103 -0.25 -10.83 2.16
C ILE A 103 -1.42 -10.02 1.56
N LEU A 104 -2.64 -10.30 2.04
CA LEU A 104 -3.83 -9.62 1.54
C LEU A 104 -3.89 -8.16 1.94
N ASP A 105 -3.41 -7.77 3.13
CA ASP A 105 -3.28 -6.36 3.50
C ASP A 105 -2.32 -5.63 2.54
N ILE A 106 -1.13 -6.18 2.27
CA ILE A 106 -0.19 -5.57 1.33
C ILE A 106 -0.82 -5.42 -0.06
N ALA A 107 -1.51 -6.45 -0.54
CA ALA A 107 -2.04 -6.47 -1.91
C ALA A 107 -3.33 -5.66 -2.11
N MET A 108 -4.18 -5.54 -1.07
CA MET A 108 -5.50 -4.91 -1.20
C MET A 108 -5.63 -3.57 -0.48
N ASN A 109 -4.73 -3.24 0.45
CA ASN A 109 -4.77 -2.00 1.22
C ASN A 109 -3.69 -0.99 0.74
N PRO A 110 -4.09 0.14 0.12
CA PRO A 110 -3.15 1.19 -0.29
C PRO A 110 -2.33 1.78 0.85
N ASN A 111 -2.85 1.74 2.09
CA ASN A 111 -2.20 2.26 3.27
C ASN A 111 -1.57 1.16 4.14
N SER A 112 -1.25 0.00 3.54
CA SER A 112 -0.64 -1.12 4.24
C SER A 112 0.64 -0.69 4.95
N MET A 113 0.71 -0.95 6.26
CA MET A 113 1.86 -0.61 7.10
C MET A 113 3.10 -1.47 6.81
N PHE A 114 2.95 -2.54 6.03
CA PHE A 114 4.03 -3.48 5.75
C PHE A 114 4.95 -3.04 4.58
N THR A 115 4.58 -1.99 3.84
CA THR A 115 5.30 -1.55 2.63
C THR A 115 6.32 -0.44 2.88
N SER A 116 6.08 0.44 3.87
CA SER A 116 6.91 1.63 4.11
C SER A 116 7.56 1.60 5.48
N ARG A 117 8.90 1.75 5.51
CA ARG A 117 9.65 2.13 6.71
C ARG A 117 9.62 3.64 6.96
N ASP A 118 9.20 4.42 5.96
CA ASP A 118 9.27 5.88 5.98
C ASP A 118 7.97 6.54 6.41
N ARG A 119 8.11 7.62 7.19
CA ARG A 119 7.02 8.28 7.97
C ARG A 119 6.04 9.09 7.10
N LYS A 120 6.36 9.28 5.82
CA LYS A 120 5.51 9.90 4.80
C LYS A 120 5.10 8.79 3.83
N GLN A 121 4.06 8.02 4.18
CA GLN A 121 3.64 6.83 3.45
C GLN A 121 3.54 7.08 1.94
N PRO A 122 4.35 6.43 1.08
CA PRO A 122 3.93 6.20 -0.29
C PRO A 122 2.80 5.18 -0.21
N THR A 123 1.58 5.59 -0.56
CA THR A 123 0.46 4.68 -0.80
C THR A 123 0.94 3.57 -1.74
N ASN A 124 0.68 2.30 -1.42
CA ASN A 124 0.99 1.21 -2.34
C ASN A 124 0.22 1.46 -3.65
N PRO A 125 0.90 1.84 -4.76
CA PRO A 125 0.22 2.23 -5.98
C PRO A 125 -0.44 1.03 -6.68
N HIS A 126 -0.05 -0.18 -6.30
CA HIS A 126 -0.57 -1.40 -6.87
C HIS A 126 -1.71 -2.00 -6.04
N ALA A 127 -2.02 -1.46 -4.87
CA ALA A 127 -3.09 -2.01 -4.05
C ALA A 127 -4.45 -1.85 -4.74
N ARG A 128 -5.16 -2.97 -4.92
CA ARG A 128 -6.48 -3.00 -5.57
C ARG A 128 -7.34 -4.13 -5.01
N LYS A 129 -8.64 -4.07 -5.26
CA LYS A 129 -9.52 -5.22 -5.00
C LYS A 129 -9.14 -6.35 -5.95
N LEU A 130 -8.98 -7.55 -5.39
CA LEU A 130 -8.64 -8.77 -6.13
C LEU A 130 -9.87 -9.66 -6.22
N ASP A 131 -10.05 -10.29 -7.38
CA ASP A 131 -11.02 -11.35 -7.60
C ASP A 131 -10.31 -12.69 -7.85
N VAL A 132 -10.86 -13.77 -7.29
CA VAL A 132 -10.22 -15.10 -7.38
C VAL A 132 -10.24 -15.62 -8.82
N GLU A 133 -11.35 -15.44 -9.53
CA GLU A 133 -11.54 -16.00 -10.87
C GLU A 133 -10.89 -15.13 -11.93
N ALA A 134 -11.01 -13.80 -11.80
CA ALA A 134 -10.51 -12.86 -12.80
C ALA A 134 -9.02 -12.54 -12.64
N ASP A 135 -8.48 -12.53 -11.41
CA ASP A 135 -7.09 -12.12 -11.16
C ASP A 135 -6.20 -13.28 -10.71
N LEU A 136 -6.58 -13.97 -9.63
CA LEU A 136 -5.68 -14.91 -8.94
C LEU A 136 -5.48 -16.22 -9.73
N LYS A 137 -6.54 -16.79 -10.30
CA LYS A 137 -6.44 -18.01 -11.11
C LYS A 137 -5.64 -17.81 -12.40
N PRO A 138 -5.88 -16.77 -13.22
CA PRO A 138 -5.06 -16.52 -14.41
C PRO A 138 -3.58 -16.27 -14.06
N LEU A 139 -3.32 -15.56 -12.95
CA LEU A 139 -1.97 -15.36 -12.44
C LEU A 139 -1.26 -16.70 -12.14
N LEU A 140 -1.92 -17.59 -11.42
CA LEU A 140 -1.37 -18.92 -11.10
C LEU A 140 -1.20 -19.78 -12.35
N ALA A 141 -2.15 -19.75 -13.28
CA ALA A 141 -2.07 -20.48 -14.53
C ALA A 141 -0.88 -20.03 -15.37
N PHE A 142 -0.61 -18.72 -15.42
CA PHE A 142 0.57 -18.17 -16.06
C PHE A 142 1.87 -18.61 -15.37
N LEU A 143 1.95 -18.51 -14.05
CA LEU A 143 3.18 -18.83 -13.31
C LEU A 143 3.51 -20.34 -13.38
N THR A 144 2.51 -21.21 -13.33
CA THR A 144 2.74 -22.66 -13.40
C THR A 144 2.89 -23.16 -14.84
N GLY A 145 2.19 -22.55 -15.80
CA GLY A 145 2.24 -22.91 -17.21
C GLY A 145 3.42 -22.30 -17.95
N GLU A 146 3.47 -20.98 -18.06
CA GLU A 146 4.49 -20.26 -18.85
C GLU A 146 5.81 -20.10 -18.11
N ALA A 147 5.79 -19.83 -16.81
CA ALA A 147 7.01 -19.70 -16.01
C ALA A 147 7.53 -21.03 -15.45
N ALA A 148 6.81 -22.14 -15.65
CA ALA A 148 7.15 -23.49 -15.18
C ALA A 148 7.50 -23.57 -13.68
N LEU A 149 6.89 -22.71 -12.86
CA LEU A 149 7.04 -22.73 -11.42
C LEU A 149 6.16 -23.83 -10.81
N THR A 150 6.65 -24.50 -9.77
CA THR A 150 5.80 -25.38 -8.97
C THR A 150 4.89 -24.55 -8.07
N GLN A 151 3.76 -25.13 -7.66
CA GLN A 151 2.81 -24.45 -6.76
C GLN A 151 3.47 -24.01 -5.45
N GLU A 152 4.37 -24.82 -4.90
CA GLU A 152 5.14 -24.50 -3.68
C GLU A 152 6.07 -23.29 -3.88
N GLN A 153 6.72 -23.23 -5.04
CA GLN A 153 7.58 -22.09 -5.40
C GLN A 153 6.76 -20.81 -5.55
N VAL A 154 5.58 -20.89 -6.17
CA VAL A 154 4.66 -19.75 -6.28
C VAL A 154 4.21 -19.28 -4.90
N ALA A 155 3.82 -20.20 -4.01
CA ALA A 155 3.43 -19.87 -2.65
C ALA A 155 4.54 -19.11 -1.92
N LYS A 156 5.78 -19.61 -2.00
CA LYS A 156 6.96 -18.95 -1.42
C LYS A 156 7.18 -17.54 -1.98
N ILE A 157 7.10 -17.38 -3.31
CA ILE A 157 7.26 -16.07 -3.97
C ILE A 157 6.17 -15.09 -3.52
N ILE A 158 4.93 -15.54 -3.38
CA ILE A 158 3.81 -14.70 -2.90
C ILE A 158 4.05 -14.27 -1.46
N SER A 159 4.54 -15.16 -0.60
CA SER A 159 4.87 -14.84 0.79
C SER A 159 5.97 -13.78 0.92
N GLU A 160 6.99 -13.85 0.06
CA GLU A 160 8.11 -12.91 0.06
C GLU A 160 7.76 -11.57 -0.63
N HIS A 161 6.98 -11.61 -1.72
CA HIS A 161 6.56 -10.44 -2.48
C HIS A 161 5.04 -10.41 -2.74
N PRO A 162 4.24 -10.04 -1.73
CA PRO A 162 2.78 -10.05 -1.82
C PRO A 162 2.19 -9.12 -2.89
N ALA A 163 2.93 -8.09 -3.28
CA ALA A 163 2.51 -7.18 -4.35
C ALA A 163 2.32 -7.89 -5.70
N LEU A 164 2.92 -9.08 -5.90
CA LEU A 164 2.73 -9.91 -7.08
C LEU A 164 1.25 -10.14 -7.41
N LEU A 165 0.39 -10.33 -6.40
CA LEU A 165 -1.04 -10.60 -6.58
C LEU A 165 -1.78 -9.47 -7.32
N SER A 166 -1.23 -8.27 -7.32
CA SER A 166 -1.83 -7.10 -7.97
C SER A 166 -1.38 -6.89 -9.41
N TYR A 167 -0.37 -7.61 -9.88
CA TYR A 167 0.25 -7.39 -11.19
C TYR A 167 -0.62 -7.95 -12.32
N SER A 168 -0.64 -7.24 -13.46
CA SER A 168 -1.27 -7.71 -14.69
C SER A 168 -0.39 -8.77 -15.34
N VAL A 169 -0.98 -9.92 -15.67
CA VAL A 169 -0.29 -10.99 -16.39
C VAL A 169 0.15 -10.49 -17.78
N ALA A 170 -0.77 -9.87 -18.51
CA ALA A 170 -0.54 -9.41 -19.88
C ALA A 170 0.44 -8.23 -19.94
N ASP A 171 0.26 -7.24 -19.07
CA ASP A 171 1.00 -5.97 -19.20
C ASP A 171 2.36 -6.01 -18.49
N ARG A 172 2.53 -6.86 -17.47
CA ARG A 172 3.72 -6.85 -16.61
C ARG A 172 4.48 -8.16 -16.63
N LEU A 173 3.81 -9.28 -16.35
CA LEU A 173 4.51 -10.56 -16.19
C LEU A 173 4.96 -11.13 -17.53
N GLN A 174 4.08 -11.23 -18.51
CA GLN A 174 4.42 -11.71 -19.86
C GLN A 174 5.62 -10.99 -20.47
N PRO A 175 5.67 -9.64 -20.55
CA PRO A 175 6.83 -8.97 -21.13
C PRO A 175 8.10 -9.13 -20.29
N PHE A 176 7.98 -9.29 -18.97
CA PHE A 176 9.13 -9.54 -18.09
C PHE A 176 9.75 -10.91 -18.37
N PHE A 177 8.94 -11.98 -18.38
CA PHE A 177 9.44 -13.33 -18.67
C PHE A 177 9.97 -13.45 -20.11
N ALA A 178 9.26 -12.86 -21.08
CA ALA A 178 9.70 -12.83 -22.47
C ALA A 178 11.05 -12.10 -22.66
N TYR A 179 11.30 -11.04 -21.88
CA TYR A 179 12.59 -10.35 -21.88
C TYR A 179 13.73 -11.25 -21.36
N LEU A 180 13.50 -11.95 -20.24
CA LEU A 180 14.52 -12.82 -19.64
C LEU A 180 14.86 -14.01 -20.56
N THR A 181 13.86 -14.65 -21.17
CA THR A 181 14.11 -15.79 -22.05
C THR A 181 14.55 -15.38 -23.45
N GLY A 182 13.98 -14.31 -24.00
CA GLY A 182 14.22 -13.88 -25.39
C GLY A 182 15.46 -13.01 -25.56
N GLU A 183 15.59 -11.93 -24.79
CA GLU A 183 16.68 -10.96 -24.95
C GLU A 183 17.92 -11.37 -24.15
N LEU A 184 17.73 -11.81 -22.89
CA LEU A 184 18.82 -12.32 -22.06
C LEU A 184 19.17 -13.79 -22.35
N GLY A 185 18.34 -14.51 -23.12
CA GLY A 185 18.64 -15.87 -23.56
C GLY A 185 18.68 -16.90 -22.42
N LEU A 186 18.00 -16.62 -21.30
CA LEU A 186 18.00 -17.51 -20.15
C LEU A 186 17.14 -18.73 -20.40
N SER A 187 17.61 -19.88 -19.92
CA SER A 187 16.77 -21.07 -19.83
C SER A 187 15.66 -20.85 -18.81
N GLN A 188 14.56 -21.61 -18.97
CA GLN A 188 13.41 -21.51 -18.07
C GLN A 188 13.80 -21.78 -16.60
N GLN A 189 14.74 -22.69 -16.36
CA GLN A 189 15.26 -23.00 -15.03
C GLN A 189 16.05 -21.84 -14.41
N GLU A 190 16.87 -21.14 -15.20
CA GLU A 190 17.61 -19.97 -14.73
C GLU A 190 16.65 -18.83 -14.38
N VAL A 191 15.63 -18.59 -15.21
CA VAL A 191 14.59 -17.59 -14.91
C VAL A 191 13.88 -17.91 -13.60
N VAL A 192 13.49 -19.17 -13.40
CA VAL A 192 12.89 -19.63 -12.14
C VAL A 192 13.83 -19.37 -10.95
N SER A 193 15.11 -19.67 -11.09
CA SER A 193 16.12 -19.42 -10.05
C SER A 193 16.23 -17.93 -9.70
N VAL A 194 16.34 -17.05 -10.71
CA VAL A 194 16.42 -15.59 -10.52
C VAL A 194 15.19 -15.06 -9.80
N VAL A 195 13.99 -15.47 -10.24
CA VAL A 195 12.72 -15.01 -9.65
C VAL A 195 12.56 -15.50 -8.21
N GLN A 196 13.00 -16.73 -7.89
CA GLN A 196 12.97 -17.25 -6.53
C GLN A 196 13.99 -16.57 -5.61
N GLN A 197 15.16 -16.21 -6.11
CA GLN A 197 16.18 -15.53 -5.31
C GLN A 197 15.79 -14.07 -5.05
N ARG A 198 15.15 -13.42 -6.02
CA ARG A 198 14.75 -12.01 -5.90
C ARG A 198 13.37 -11.73 -6.49
N PRO A 199 12.29 -12.09 -5.77
CA PRO A 199 10.91 -11.81 -6.18
C PRO A 199 10.62 -10.33 -6.48
N THR A 200 11.33 -9.41 -5.83
CA THR A 200 11.21 -7.96 -6.04
C THR A 200 11.50 -7.53 -7.48
N LEU A 201 12.26 -8.31 -8.26
CA LEU A 201 12.53 -8.00 -9.68
C LEU A 201 11.27 -7.99 -10.53
N LEU A 202 10.24 -8.77 -10.17
CA LEU A 202 8.93 -8.74 -10.85
C LEU A 202 8.28 -7.35 -10.76
N GLY A 203 8.67 -6.56 -9.76
CA GLY A 203 8.27 -5.18 -9.58
C GLY A 203 9.02 -4.18 -10.46
N VAL A 204 10.08 -4.57 -11.17
CA VAL A 204 10.85 -3.66 -12.01
C VAL A 204 10.26 -3.65 -13.42
N GLU A 205 9.98 -2.47 -13.95
CA GLU A 205 9.53 -2.31 -15.33
C GLU A 205 10.60 -2.81 -16.31
N VAL A 206 10.18 -3.55 -17.34
CA VAL A 206 11.11 -4.17 -18.29
C VAL A 206 11.98 -3.14 -19.01
N GLY A 207 11.44 -1.95 -19.28
CA GLY A 207 12.21 -0.84 -19.85
C GLY A 207 13.35 -0.36 -18.94
N ASN A 208 13.14 -0.36 -17.62
CA ASN A 208 14.20 -0.02 -16.67
C ASN A 208 15.22 -1.15 -16.55
N LEU A 209 14.74 -2.40 -16.55
CA LEU A 209 15.59 -3.59 -16.53
C LEU A 209 16.52 -3.65 -17.75
N ARG A 210 16.02 -3.35 -18.95
CA ARG A 210 16.81 -3.23 -20.18
C ARG A 210 17.93 -2.22 -20.06
N ARG A 211 17.64 -1.02 -19.55
CA ARG A 211 18.67 0.02 -19.36
C ARG A 211 19.74 -0.42 -18.37
N MET A 212 19.35 -1.02 -17.27
CA MET A 212 20.27 -1.51 -16.24
C MET A 212 21.16 -2.63 -16.78
N VAL A 213 20.59 -3.62 -17.45
CA VAL A 213 21.35 -4.71 -18.10
C VAL A 213 22.29 -4.16 -19.17
N GLY A 214 21.81 -3.25 -20.03
CA GLY A 214 22.62 -2.62 -21.07
C GLY A 214 23.85 -1.92 -20.49
N TYR A 215 23.66 -1.13 -19.42
CA TYR A 215 24.76 -0.48 -18.70
C TYR A 215 25.78 -1.48 -18.15
N LEU A 216 25.33 -2.60 -17.57
CA LEU A 216 26.23 -3.60 -17.01
C LEU A 216 27.04 -4.33 -18.08
N LEU A 217 26.43 -4.61 -19.24
CA LEU A 217 27.13 -5.20 -20.39
C LEU A 217 28.15 -4.23 -20.98
N GLU A 218 27.79 -2.94 -21.13
CA GLU A 218 28.70 -1.89 -21.59
C GLU A 218 29.88 -1.66 -20.62
N ALA A 219 29.66 -1.86 -19.32
CA ALA A 219 30.71 -1.80 -18.31
C ALA A 219 31.69 -2.99 -18.36
N GLY A 220 31.51 -3.94 -19.29
CA GLY A 220 32.42 -5.06 -19.52
C GLY A 220 32.11 -6.32 -18.72
N ASN A 221 30.93 -6.40 -18.09
CA ASN A 221 30.51 -7.62 -17.39
C ASN A 221 30.10 -8.71 -18.41
N SER A 222 30.42 -9.96 -18.10
CA SER A 222 29.90 -11.09 -18.88
C SER A 222 28.39 -11.24 -18.64
N ARG A 223 27.70 -11.89 -19.58
CA ARG A 223 26.25 -12.13 -19.47
C ARG A 223 25.93 -12.91 -18.20
N GLU A 224 26.72 -13.93 -17.89
CA GLU A 224 26.56 -14.81 -16.74
C GLU A 224 26.69 -14.02 -15.43
N ALA A 225 27.69 -13.13 -15.36
CA ALA A 225 27.87 -12.24 -14.23
C ALA A 225 26.66 -11.30 -14.05
N VAL A 226 26.09 -10.79 -15.15
CA VAL A 226 24.87 -9.95 -15.08
C VAL A 226 23.67 -10.72 -14.52
N VAL A 227 23.50 -11.98 -14.93
CA VAL A 227 22.42 -12.84 -14.41
C VAL A 227 22.60 -13.13 -12.93
N GLU A 228 23.83 -13.41 -12.50
CA GLU A 228 24.15 -13.62 -11.09
C GLU A 228 23.89 -12.34 -10.27
N MET A 229 24.30 -11.17 -10.79
CA MET A 229 24.04 -9.87 -10.15
C MET A 229 22.53 -9.60 -10.03
N LEU A 230 21.75 -9.89 -11.07
CA LEU A 230 20.29 -9.78 -11.04
C LEU A 230 19.70 -10.61 -9.89
N ALA A 231 20.16 -11.85 -9.74
CA ALA A 231 19.65 -12.77 -8.73
C ALA A 231 20.05 -12.37 -7.29
N THR A 232 21.22 -11.75 -7.10
CA THR A 232 21.79 -11.53 -5.75
C THR A 232 21.86 -10.08 -5.28
N SER A 233 22.27 -9.11 -6.11
CA SER A 233 22.85 -7.87 -5.55
C SER A 233 22.87 -6.61 -6.44
N LEU A 234 21.89 -6.42 -7.33
CA LEU A 234 21.66 -5.10 -7.96
C LEU A 234 21.05 -4.07 -7.02
#